data_AF-A0ABD5VK64-F1
#
_entry.id   AF-A0ABD5VK64-F1
#
_cell.length_a   1.000
_cell.length_b   1.000
_cell.length_c   1.000
_cell.angle_alpha   90.00
_cell.angle_beta   90.00
_cell.angle_gamma   90.00
#
_symmetry.space_group_name_H-M   'P 1'
#
loop_
_entity.id
_entity.type
_entity.pdbx_description
1 polymer ?
#
loop_
_entity_poly.entity_id
_entity_poly.type
_entity_poly.pdbx_seq_one_letter_code
_entity_poly.pdbx_strand_id
1 'polypeptide(L)'
;MGERDAGDPTRERESGADEAGADGGEGPVEVGDSRLKHVSVVDGDGKQTDHGDVYLRHSNDEFVVSPDVEFPPEETTRYEKASLRRVEVKQHHSMCFITTAAAGEGATLDALRGFRDDALARTPVGRALVAGYYAVSPPIAATLDQHPDARTTRVVRWLVEGCAGLSRRRDGSDSPVARAGLSTLLTLLYVVGVAVAAVGHAGIRVRETVG
;
A
#
# COMPACT_ATOMS: atom_id res chain seq x y z
N MET A 1 31.66 29.60 -59.79
CA MET A 1 30.26 29.86 -59.42
C MET A 1 29.48 28.62 -59.81
N GLY A 2 29.32 27.68 -58.88
CA GLY A 2 28.75 26.37 -59.18
C GLY A 2 28.74 25.49 -57.94
N GLU A 3 27.54 25.06 -57.59
CA GLU A 3 27.16 23.92 -56.74
C GLU A 3 27.51 23.93 -55.25
N ARG A 4 26.45 24.07 -54.43
CA ARG A 4 26.33 23.32 -53.18
C ARG A 4 25.05 22.50 -53.23
N ASP A 5 25.29 21.22 -53.40
CA ASP A 5 24.43 20.10 -53.08
C ASP A 5 24.37 19.90 -51.55
N ALA A 6 23.45 19.02 -51.11
CA ALA A 6 23.30 18.35 -49.81
C ALA A 6 21.98 18.62 -49.06
N GLY A 7 20.95 17.91 -49.50
CA GLY A 7 20.41 16.72 -48.81
C GLY A 7 20.28 16.70 -47.28
N ASP A 8 19.03 16.79 -46.84
CA ASP A 8 18.29 16.06 -45.77
C ASP A 8 19.06 15.29 -44.65
N PRO A 9 18.79 15.56 -43.36
CA PRO A 9 19.37 14.84 -42.23
C PRO A 9 18.47 13.69 -41.77
N THR A 10 18.97 12.45 -41.81
CA THR A 10 18.43 11.39 -40.95
C THR A 10 19.50 10.51 -40.34
N ARG A 11 19.33 10.31 -39.02
CA ARG A 11 19.83 9.21 -38.19
C ARG A 11 21.33 9.16 -37.90
N GLU A 12 21.68 9.68 -36.74
CA GLU A 12 22.86 9.23 -36.01
C GLU A 12 22.51 7.99 -35.16
N ARG A 13 23.34 6.97 -35.33
CA ARG A 13 23.45 5.73 -34.58
C ARG A 13 24.75 5.80 -33.77
N GLU A 14 24.72 5.16 -32.61
CA GLU A 14 25.83 4.44 -31.94
C GLU A 14 26.97 5.17 -31.22
N SER A 15 27.22 4.71 -29.99
CA SER A 15 28.51 4.31 -29.38
C SER A 15 28.46 4.64 -27.88
N GLY A 16 28.41 3.66 -26.96
CA GLY A 16 29.54 2.78 -26.61
C GLY A 16 30.40 3.50 -25.56
N ALA A 17 30.25 3.23 -24.26
CA ALA A 17 30.81 2.11 -23.47
C ALA A 17 32.08 2.54 -22.72
N ASP A 18 32.12 2.19 -21.43
CA ASP A 18 33.27 1.70 -20.63
C ASP A 18 33.10 2.15 -19.16
N GLU A 19 32.58 1.32 -18.24
CA GLU A 19 33.11 0.07 -17.64
C GLU A 19 33.99 0.31 -16.40
N ALA A 20 33.50 -0.21 -15.26
CA ALA A 20 34.21 -0.84 -14.14
C ALA A 20 33.39 -0.60 -12.85
N GLY A 21 32.87 -1.58 -12.12
CA GLY A 21 33.14 -3.00 -12.08
C GLY A 21 32.89 -3.42 -10.64
N ALA A 22 31.82 -4.17 -10.40
CA ALA A 22 31.62 -4.95 -9.19
C ALA A 22 30.89 -6.22 -9.61
N ASP A 23 31.72 -7.21 -9.89
CA ASP A 23 31.38 -8.63 -10.00
C ASP A 23 30.50 -9.07 -8.82
N GLY A 24 29.38 -9.74 -9.13
CA GLY A 24 28.38 -10.11 -8.14
C GLY A 24 27.16 -10.83 -8.73
N GLY A 25 27.38 -11.93 -9.45
CA GLY A 25 26.41 -13.01 -9.68
C GLY A 25 25.19 -12.68 -10.54
N GLU A 26 25.10 -13.29 -11.72
CA GLU A 26 23.86 -13.38 -12.52
C GLU A 26 22.82 -14.23 -11.77
N GLY A 27 22.14 -13.61 -10.81
CA GLY A 27 20.87 -14.07 -10.29
C GLY A 27 19.75 -13.77 -11.29
N PRO A 28 18.66 -14.56 -11.29
CA PRO A 28 17.55 -14.33 -12.21
C PRO A 28 16.95 -12.94 -11.97
N VAL A 29 16.68 -12.19 -13.05
CA VAL A 29 16.10 -10.84 -12.97
C VAL A 29 14.70 -10.93 -12.34
N GLU A 30 14.59 -10.45 -11.10
CA GLU A 30 13.34 -10.39 -10.35
C GLU A 30 12.54 -9.13 -10.74
N VAL A 31 11.40 -9.32 -11.39
CA VAL A 31 10.49 -8.24 -11.80
C VAL A 31 9.39 -8.11 -10.76
N GLY A 32 9.18 -6.90 -10.25
CA GLY A 32 8.09 -6.59 -9.32
C GLY A 32 7.66 -5.13 -9.44
N ASP A 33 6.48 -4.84 -8.90
CA ASP A 33 6.03 -3.46 -8.70
C ASP A 33 6.12 -3.12 -7.21
N SER A 34 6.16 -1.83 -6.87
CA SER A 34 6.15 -1.37 -5.48
C SER A 34 4.73 -1.39 -4.87
N ARG A 35 3.86 -2.32 -5.30
CA ARG A 35 2.48 -2.43 -4.80
C ARG A 35 2.31 -3.67 -3.94
N LEU A 36 1.58 -3.50 -2.84
CA LEU A 36 1.21 -4.59 -1.95
C LEU A 36 0.18 -5.51 -2.63
N LYS A 37 0.36 -6.80 -2.44
CA LYS A 37 -0.48 -7.87 -2.99
C LYS A 37 -0.81 -8.83 -1.87
N HIS A 38 -2.01 -9.38 -1.93
CA HIS A 38 -2.38 -10.56 -1.17
C HIS A 38 -1.98 -11.77 -2.02
N VAL A 39 -1.15 -12.65 -1.47
CA VAL A 39 -0.60 -13.78 -2.22
C VAL A 39 -0.95 -15.08 -1.51
N SER A 40 -1.80 -15.90 -2.12
CA SER A 40 -2.09 -17.24 -1.63
C SER A 40 -1.37 -18.28 -2.50
N VAL A 41 -0.56 -19.12 -1.88
CA VAL A 41 0.25 -20.16 -2.55
C VAL A 41 -0.25 -21.54 -2.12
N VAL A 42 -0.44 -22.45 -3.07
CA VAL A 42 -0.69 -23.87 -2.83
C VAL A 42 0.48 -24.65 -3.42
N ASP A 43 1.22 -25.37 -2.57
CA ASP A 43 2.34 -26.21 -3.01
C ASP A 43 1.87 -27.54 -3.64
N GLY A 44 2.84 -28.32 -4.13
CA GLY A 44 2.60 -29.63 -4.74
C GLY A 44 1.96 -30.64 -3.80
N ASP A 45 2.21 -30.53 -2.50
CA ASP A 45 1.61 -31.36 -1.45
C ASP A 45 0.18 -30.89 -1.08
N GLY A 46 -0.27 -29.77 -1.64
CA GLY A 46 -1.59 -29.20 -1.41
C GLY A 46 -1.69 -28.34 -0.16
N LYS A 47 -0.57 -28.05 0.52
CA LYS A 47 -0.55 -27.12 1.66
C LYS A 47 -0.70 -25.70 1.15
N GLN A 48 -1.65 -24.98 1.74
CA GLN A 48 -1.91 -23.58 1.44
C GLN A 48 -1.15 -22.68 2.42
N THR A 49 -0.42 -21.71 1.88
CA THR A 49 0.19 -20.61 2.64
C THR A 49 -0.41 -19.30 2.16
N ASP A 50 -0.93 -18.51 3.09
CA ASP A 50 -1.59 -17.24 2.79
C ASP A 50 -0.72 -16.09 3.30
N HIS A 51 -0.27 -15.24 2.37
CA HIS A 51 0.46 -14.01 2.66
C HIS A 51 -0.49 -12.84 2.57
N GLY A 52 -0.53 -12.03 3.65
CA GLY A 52 -1.29 -10.79 3.70
C GLY A 52 -0.67 -9.69 2.83
N ASP A 53 -0.59 -8.46 3.33
CA ASP A 53 0.00 -7.32 2.59
C ASP A 53 1.51 -7.52 2.38
N VAL A 54 1.90 -8.09 1.23
CA VAL A 54 3.30 -8.32 0.85
C VAL A 54 3.64 -7.71 -0.51
N TYR A 55 4.88 -7.31 -0.69
CA TYR A 55 5.46 -7.05 -1.99
C TYR A 55 5.77 -8.38 -2.68
N LEU A 56 5.54 -8.42 -3.98
CA LEU A 56 5.80 -9.59 -4.81
C LEU A 56 6.75 -9.21 -5.94
N ARG A 57 7.89 -9.90 -5.97
CA ARG A 57 8.74 -10.00 -7.16
C ARG A 57 8.61 -11.40 -7.75
N HIS A 58 8.86 -11.52 -9.06
CA HIS A 58 8.89 -12.81 -9.72
C HIS A 58 9.98 -12.84 -10.78
N SER A 59 10.62 -13.99 -10.93
CA SER A 59 11.53 -14.28 -12.03
C SER A 59 10.88 -15.30 -12.96
N ASN A 60 11.67 -15.97 -13.82
CA ASN A 60 11.18 -17.13 -14.56
C ASN A 60 10.83 -18.29 -13.61
N ASP A 61 11.70 -18.56 -12.64
CA ASP A 61 11.67 -19.80 -11.85
C ASP A 61 11.07 -19.62 -10.46
N GLU A 62 10.98 -18.38 -9.95
CA GLU A 62 10.58 -18.12 -8.57
C GLU A 62 9.50 -17.04 -8.43
N PHE A 63 8.71 -17.16 -7.37
CA PHE A 63 8.01 -16.05 -6.72
C PHE A 63 8.72 -15.70 -5.42
N VAL A 64 8.90 -14.40 -5.20
CA VAL A 64 9.56 -13.86 -4.01
C VAL A 64 8.57 -12.92 -3.34
N VAL A 65 8.21 -13.21 -2.10
CA VAL A 65 7.28 -12.40 -1.30
C VAL A 65 7.97 -11.87 -0.06
N SER A 66 7.73 -10.61 0.27
CA SER A 66 8.28 -9.95 1.44
C SER A 66 7.29 -8.91 1.98
N PRO A 67 7.15 -8.74 3.30
CA PRO A 67 6.38 -7.63 3.87
C PRO A 67 7.05 -6.26 3.66
N ASP A 68 8.29 -6.25 3.17
CA ASP A 68 9.14 -5.07 3.04
C ASP A 68 9.68 -4.94 1.60
N VAL A 69 9.68 -3.72 1.05
CA VAL A 69 9.92 -3.47 -0.39
C VAL A 69 11.38 -3.66 -0.79
N GLU A 70 12.27 -3.64 0.19
CA GLU A 70 13.69 -3.93 0.06
C GLU A 70 13.99 -5.45 0.01
N PHE A 71 13.03 -6.31 0.40
CA PHE A 71 13.18 -7.77 0.46
C PHE A 71 14.35 -8.24 1.34
N PRO A 72 14.35 -7.91 2.65
CA PRO A 72 15.37 -8.40 3.57
C PRO A 72 15.31 -9.94 3.68
N PRO A 73 16.45 -10.66 3.64
CA PRO A 73 16.48 -12.13 3.60
C PRO A 73 15.70 -12.82 4.73
N GLU A 74 15.64 -12.22 5.91
CA GLU A 74 15.00 -12.74 7.12
C GLU A 74 13.46 -12.67 7.09
N GLU A 75 12.88 -11.76 6.31
CA GLU A 75 11.42 -11.61 6.15
C GLU A 75 10.94 -12.05 4.75
N THR A 76 11.87 -12.47 3.88
CA THR A 76 11.58 -12.86 2.50
C THR A 76 11.31 -14.35 2.39
N THR A 77 10.16 -14.72 1.83
CA THR A 77 9.85 -16.10 1.47
C THR A 77 9.99 -16.29 -0.05
N ARG A 78 10.73 -17.33 -0.44
CA ARG A 78 10.92 -17.72 -1.84
C ARG A 78 10.13 -18.99 -2.14
N TYR A 79 9.51 -19.02 -3.31
CA TYR A 79 8.77 -20.15 -3.83
C TYR A 79 9.26 -20.51 -5.23
N GLU A 80 9.79 -21.73 -5.38
CA GLU A 80 10.10 -22.28 -6.70
C GLU A 80 8.80 -22.58 -7.43
N LYS A 81 8.56 -21.97 -8.60
CA LYS A 81 7.32 -22.16 -9.35
C LYS A 81 7.06 -23.61 -9.74
N ALA A 82 8.13 -24.38 -9.96
CA ALA A 82 8.04 -25.80 -10.27
C ALA A 82 7.41 -26.62 -9.13
N SER A 83 7.52 -26.17 -7.87
CA SER A 83 6.93 -26.84 -6.71
C SER A 83 5.52 -26.34 -6.37
N LEU A 84 4.97 -25.39 -7.14
CA LEU A 84 3.67 -24.79 -6.87
C LEU A 84 2.59 -25.39 -7.75
N ARG A 85 1.46 -25.75 -7.13
CA ARG A 85 0.27 -26.20 -7.82
C ARG A 85 -0.62 -25.03 -8.25
N ARG A 86 -0.73 -24.00 -7.40
CA ARG A 86 -1.53 -22.80 -7.68
C ARG A 86 -0.96 -21.59 -6.95
N VAL A 87 -0.93 -20.45 -7.64
CA VAL A 87 -0.65 -19.16 -7.02
C VAL A 87 -1.77 -18.21 -7.38
N GLU A 88 -2.35 -17.58 -6.38
CA GLU A 88 -3.35 -16.53 -6.54
C GLU A 88 -2.76 -15.22 -6.04
N VAL A 89 -2.55 -14.29 -6.97
CA VAL A 89 -2.07 -12.94 -6.67
C VAL A 89 -3.23 -11.98 -6.84
N LYS A 90 -3.73 -11.45 -5.74
CA LYS A 90 -4.69 -10.35 -5.76
C LYS A 90 -3.94 -9.07 -5.47
N GLN A 91 -4.12 -8.07 -6.33
CA GLN A 91 -3.74 -6.72 -5.93
C GLN A 91 -4.59 -6.40 -4.71
N HIS A 92 -3.93 -6.23 -3.56
CA HIS A 92 -4.65 -5.78 -2.40
C HIS A 92 -4.87 -4.29 -2.65
N HIS A 93 -6.08 -3.94 -3.09
CA HIS A 93 -6.52 -2.57 -2.94
C HIS A 93 -6.57 -2.33 -1.44
N SER A 94 -5.47 -1.84 -0.88
CA SER A 94 -5.34 -1.21 0.42
C SER A 94 -6.72 -0.87 1.04
N MET A 95 -7.34 -1.79 1.78
CA MET A 95 -8.75 -1.62 2.18
C MET A 95 -8.84 -0.67 3.37
N CYS A 96 -9.07 0.62 3.12
CA CYS A 96 -9.41 1.56 4.19
C CYS A 96 -10.91 1.46 4.53
N PHE A 97 -11.34 0.31 5.08
CA PHE A 97 -12.73 0.02 5.49
C PHE A 97 -13.49 1.18 6.16
N ILE A 98 -12.92 1.81 7.19
CA ILE A 98 -13.56 2.93 7.90
C ILE A 98 -13.73 4.14 6.96
N THR A 99 -12.74 4.43 6.13
CA THR A 99 -12.79 5.53 5.16
C THR A 99 -13.83 5.25 4.08
N THR A 100 -13.88 4.04 3.53
CA THR A 100 -14.88 3.65 2.54
C THR A 100 -16.29 3.76 3.13
N ALA A 101 -16.51 3.26 4.35
CA ALA A 101 -17.81 3.37 5.00
C ALA A 101 -18.21 4.82 5.32
N ALA A 102 -17.25 5.66 5.71
CA ALA A 102 -17.53 7.04 6.09
C ALA A 102 -17.68 7.97 4.88
N ALA A 103 -16.87 7.82 3.85
CA ALA A 103 -16.70 8.80 2.76
C ALA A 103 -16.89 8.22 1.35
N GLY A 104 -17.06 6.90 1.22
CA GLY A 104 -17.18 6.23 -0.08
C GLY A 104 -15.86 6.13 -0.84
N GLU A 105 -15.97 5.70 -2.10
CA GLU A 105 -14.85 5.66 -3.05
C GLU A 105 -14.52 7.07 -3.59
N GLY A 106 -13.27 7.28 -4.00
CA GLY A 106 -12.80 8.51 -4.65
C GLY A 106 -11.63 9.20 -3.95
N ALA A 107 -11.42 10.48 -4.23
CA ALA A 107 -10.19 11.20 -3.90
C ALA A 107 -9.82 11.22 -2.40
N THR A 108 -10.81 11.17 -1.50
CA THR A 108 -10.56 11.06 -0.04
C THR A 108 -9.92 9.73 0.32
N LEU A 109 -10.47 8.65 -0.23
CA LEU A 109 -9.95 7.29 -0.03
C LEU A 109 -8.57 7.13 -0.66
N ASP A 110 -8.39 7.62 -1.88
CA ASP A 110 -7.12 7.53 -2.60
C ASP A 110 -6.00 8.29 -1.88
N ALA A 111 -6.28 9.49 -1.36
CA ALA A 111 -5.30 10.26 -0.59
C ALA A 111 -4.85 9.51 0.68
N LEU A 112 -5.79 8.90 1.41
CA LEU A 112 -5.46 8.18 2.65
C LEU A 112 -4.79 6.83 2.39
N ARG A 113 -5.13 6.15 1.29
CA ARG A 113 -4.39 4.97 0.81
C ARG A 113 -2.95 5.34 0.48
N GLY A 114 -2.74 6.40 -0.29
CA GLY A 114 -1.41 6.94 -0.60
C GLY A 114 -0.60 7.23 0.66
N PHE A 115 -1.17 7.98 1.62
CA PHE A 115 -0.50 8.23 2.91
C PHE A 115 -0.10 6.94 3.64
N ARG A 116 -1.01 5.98 3.69
CA ARG A 116 -0.76 4.72 4.38
C ARG A 116 0.41 3.97 3.74
N ASP A 117 0.40 3.87 2.42
CA ASP A 117 1.38 3.08 1.67
C ASP A 117 2.74 3.81 1.60
N ASP A 118 2.75 5.13 1.38
CA ASP A 118 3.98 5.92 1.23
C ASP A 118 4.61 6.38 2.54
N ALA A 119 3.95 6.20 3.68
CA ALA A 119 4.44 6.69 4.95
C ALA A 119 4.31 5.71 6.09
N LEU A 120 3.10 5.24 6.34
CA LEU A 120 2.83 4.37 7.50
C LEU A 120 3.52 3.02 7.28
N ALA A 121 3.28 2.38 6.13
CA ALA A 121 3.84 1.08 5.79
C ALA A 121 5.37 1.07 5.60
N ARG A 122 6.00 2.24 5.45
CA ARG A 122 7.47 2.38 5.32
C ARG A 122 8.24 2.21 6.63
N THR A 123 7.55 1.99 7.74
CA THR A 123 8.19 1.77 9.04
C THR A 123 7.62 0.53 9.72
N PRO A 124 8.42 -0.23 10.50
CA PRO A 124 7.91 -1.40 11.22
C PRO A 124 6.74 -1.06 12.16
N VAL A 125 6.81 0.09 12.83
CA VAL A 125 5.74 0.57 13.72
C VAL A 125 4.47 0.86 12.93
N GLY A 126 4.58 1.54 11.78
CA GLY A 126 3.41 1.86 10.97
C GLY A 126 2.82 0.61 10.30
N ARG A 127 3.62 -0.40 9.93
CA ARG A 127 3.11 -1.72 9.50
C ARG A 127 2.27 -2.38 10.60
N ALA A 128 2.75 -2.36 11.85
CA ALA A 128 2.00 -2.88 12.99
C ALA A 128 0.68 -2.12 13.21
N LEU A 129 0.67 -0.79 13.04
CA LEU A 129 -0.56 0.02 13.12
C LEU A 129 -1.56 -0.35 12.03
N VAL A 130 -1.11 -0.55 10.79
CA VAL A 130 -1.96 -0.98 9.67
C VAL A 130 -2.55 -2.37 9.93
N ALA A 131 -1.74 -3.31 10.43
CA ALA A 131 -2.22 -4.64 10.81
C ALA A 131 -3.29 -4.57 11.91
N GLY A 132 -3.06 -3.79 12.97
CA GLY A 132 -4.04 -3.56 14.03
C GLY A 132 -5.33 -2.94 13.51
N TYR A 133 -5.22 -1.96 12.61
CA TYR A 133 -6.37 -1.37 11.94
C TYR A 133 -7.19 -2.41 11.18
N TYR A 134 -6.58 -3.30 10.39
CA TYR A 134 -7.32 -4.33 9.66
C TYR A 134 -8.00 -5.34 10.59
N ALA A 135 -7.42 -5.63 11.75
CA ALA A 135 -8.03 -6.53 12.72
C ALA A 135 -9.34 -5.97 13.30
N VAL A 136 -9.41 -4.64 13.51
CA VAL A 136 -10.55 -4.01 14.22
C VAL A 136 -11.53 -3.28 13.30
N SER A 137 -11.08 -2.82 12.12
CA SER A 137 -11.87 -1.95 11.24
C SER A 137 -13.08 -2.60 10.56
N PRO A 138 -13.11 -3.91 10.19
CA PRO A 138 -14.26 -4.49 9.51
C PRO A 138 -15.59 -4.39 10.29
N PRO A 139 -15.69 -4.80 11.58
CA PRO A 139 -16.95 -4.67 12.31
C PRO A 139 -17.32 -3.20 12.58
N ILE A 140 -16.33 -2.32 12.73
CA ILE A 140 -16.56 -0.88 12.89
C ILE A 140 -17.18 -0.31 11.62
N ALA A 141 -16.58 -0.59 10.45
CA ALA A 141 -17.06 -0.13 9.15
C ALA A 141 -18.49 -0.61 8.89
N ALA A 142 -18.80 -1.89 9.18
CA ALA A 142 -20.15 -2.41 9.06
C ALA A 142 -21.17 -1.62 9.89
N THR A 143 -20.81 -1.18 11.11
CA THR A 143 -21.69 -0.32 11.92
C THR A 143 -21.83 1.08 11.36
N LEU A 144 -20.76 1.68 10.85
CA LEU A 144 -20.84 3.01 10.23
C LEU A 144 -21.75 3.00 8.98
N ASP A 145 -21.64 1.96 8.16
CA ASP A 145 -22.48 1.75 6.96
C ASP A 145 -23.95 1.55 7.31
N GLN A 146 -24.24 0.80 8.37
CA GLN A 146 -25.62 0.56 8.83
C GLN A 146 -26.25 1.83 9.45
N HIS A 147 -25.42 2.74 9.96
CA HIS A 147 -25.86 3.93 10.70
C HIS A 147 -25.31 5.22 10.07
N PRO A 148 -25.62 5.55 8.81
CA PRO A 148 -25.02 6.67 8.09
C PRO A 148 -25.32 8.04 8.74
N ASP A 149 -26.43 8.14 9.46
CA ASP A 149 -26.89 9.35 10.16
C ASP A 149 -26.53 9.42 11.64
N ALA A 150 -25.85 8.41 12.18
CA ALA A 150 -25.40 8.46 13.56
C ALA A 150 -24.38 9.59 13.77
N ARG A 151 -24.40 10.20 14.96
CA ARG A 151 -23.43 11.23 15.36
C ARG A 151 -21.99 10.75 15.17
N THR A 152 -21.72 9.49 15.53
CA THR A 152 -20.41 8.86 15.33
C THR A 152 -20.00 8.87 13.87
N THR A 153 -20.88 8.43 12.96
CA THR A 153 -20.58 8.37 11.52
C THR A 153 -20.26 9.74 10.94
N ARG A 154 -21.01 10.78 11.34
CA ARG A 154 -20.72 12.16 10.93
C ARG A 154 -19.38 12.66 11.45
N VAL A 155 -19.03 12.35 12.70
CA VAL A 155 -17.73 12.72 13.29
C VAL A 155 -16.58 12.00 12.59
N VAL A 156 -16.73 10.70 12.33
CA VAL A 156 -15.72 9.91 11.60
C VAL A 156 -15.55 10.44 10.18
N ARG A 157 -16.64 10.74 9.45
CA ARG A 157 -16.58 11.36 8.12
C ARG A 157 -15.80 12.67 8.14
N TRP A 158 -16.13 13.58 9.05
CA TRP A 158 -15.44 14.86 9.19
C TRP A 158 -13.94 14.69 9.46
N LEU A 159 -13.57 13.76 10.35
CA LEU A 159 -12.18 13.42 10.64
C LEU A 159 -11.45 12.89 9.40
N VAL A 160 -12.07 11.96 8.68
CA VAL A 160 -11.53 11.34 7.46
C VAL A 160 -11.28 12.39 6.38
N GLU A 161 -12.23 13.28 6.13
CA GLU A 161 -12.09 14.37 5.16
C GLU A 161 -10.97 15.34 5.54
N GLY A 162 -10.86 15.70 6.82
CA GLY A 162 -9.77 16.52 7.35
C GLY A 162 -8.40 15.86 7.16
N CYS A 163 -8.30 14.57 7.46
CA CYS A 163 -7.07 13.79 7.26
C CYS A 163 -6.68 13.73 5.77
N ALA A 164 -7.63 13.53 4.87
CA ALA A 164 -7.35 13.53 3.43
C ALA A 164 -6.84 14.90 2.95
N GLY A 165 -7.40 16.00 3.49
CA GLY A 165 -6.89 17.35 3.25
C GLY A 165 -5.44 17.54 3.71
N LEU A 166 -5.09 17.05 4.90
CA LEU A 166 -3.71 17.07 5.40
C LEU A 166 -2.77 16.22 4.57
N SER A 167 -3.21 15.03 4.12
CA SER A 167 -2.42 14.16 3.25
C SER A 167 -2.05 14.87 1.95
N ARG A 168 -3.03 15.50 1.27
CA ARG A 168 -2.76 16.24 0.04
C ARG A 168 -1.79 17.41 0.26
N ARG A 169 -1.89 18.11 1.41
CA ARG A 169 -0.94 19.18 1.77
C ARG A 169 0.48 18.64 1.96
N ARG A 170 0.60 17.47 2.58
CA ARG A 170 1.89 16.78 2.76
C ARG A 170 2.50 16.41 1.41
N ASP A 171 1.69 15.96 0.46
CA ASP A 171 2.17 15.55 -0.86
C ASP A 171 2.62 16.73 -1.73
N GLY A 172 2.03 17.91 -1.54
CA GLY A 172 2.49 19.15 -2.17
C GLY A 172 3.57 19.92 -1.39
N SER A 173 4.12 19.37 -0.30
CA SER A 173 5.12 20.08 0.52
C SER A 173 6.55 19.80 0.06
N ASP A 174 7.25 20.84 -0.41
CA ASP A 174 8.67 20.74 -0.81
C ASP A 174 9.63 20.69 0.39
N SER A 175 9.19 21.12 1.57
CA SER A 175 10.00 21.11 2.80
C SER A 175 9.98 19.73 3.48
N PRO A 176 11.14 19.07 3.66
CA PRO A 176 11.21 17.78 4.35
C PRO A 176 10.70 17.84 5.79
N VAL A 177 10.96 18.95 6.48
CA VAL A 177 10.52 19.15 7.87
C VAL A 177 9.00 19.29 7.95
N ALA A 178 8.40 20.07 7.05
CA ALA A 178 6.95 20.21 6.99
C ALA A 178 6.28 18.87 6.63
N ARG A 179 6.84 18.15 5.66
CA ARG A 179 6.36 16.82 5.26
C ARG A 179 6.44 15.83 6.43
N ALA A 180 7.55 15.80 7.18
CA ALA A 180 7.70 14.97 8.37
C ALA A 180 6.69 15.35 9.47
N GLY A 181 6.53 16.64 9.77
CA GLY A 181 5.58 17.12 10.78
C GLY A 181 4.12 16.75 10.43
N LEU A 182 3.72 16.93 9.17
CA LEU A 182 2.41 16.51 8.68
C LEU A 182 2.24 14.98 8.73
N SER A 183 3.30 14.22 8.47
CA SER A 183 3.28 12.75 8.57
C SER A 183 3.03 12.29 10.00
N THR A 184 3.74 12.89 10.97
CA THR A 184 3.55 12.62 12.39
C THR A 184 2.13 12.96 12.83
N LEU A 185 1.63 14.15 12.45
CA LEU A 185 0.27 14.57 12.77
C LEU A 185 -0.77 13.61 12.19
N LEU A 186 -0.63 13.21 10.92
CA LEU A 186 -1.52 12.24 10.29
C LEU A 186 -1.48 10.86 10.95
N THR A 187 -0.30 10.42 11.40
CA THR A 187 -0.15 9.16 12.13
C THR A 187 -0.88 9.20 13.47
N LEU A 188 -0.79 10.32 14.21
CA LEU A 188 -1.56 10.51 15.44
C LEU A 188 -3.06 10.55 15.18
N LEU A 189 -3.49 11.26 14.13
CA LEU A 189 -4.89 11.32 13.72
C LEU A 189 -5.44 9.97 13.29
N TYR A 190 -4.62 9.13 12.66
CA TYR A 190 -4.98 7.76 12.32
C TYR A 190 -5.37 6.96 13.56
N VAL A 191 -4.53 6.98 14.60
CA VAL A 191 -4.80 6.29 15.88
C VAL A 191 -6.06 6.84 16.55
N VAL A 192 -6.21 8.17 16.61
CA VAL A 192 -7.38 8.84 17.19
C VAL A 192 -8.65 8.48 16.42
N GLY A 193 -8.61 8.50 15.09
CA GLY A 193 -9.75 8.16 14.24
C GLY A 193 -10.25 6.73 14.46
N VAL A 194 -9.33 5.77 14.54
CA VAL A 194 -9.65 4.38 14.86
C VAL A 194 -10.27 4.25 16.26
N ALA A 195 -9.70 4.92 17.26
CA ALA A 195 -10.23 4.89 18.63
C ALA A 195 -11.65 5.48 18.73
N VAL A 196 -11.89 6.63 18.10
CA VAL A 196 -13.22 7.27 18.05
C VAL A 196 -14.24 6.35 17.39
N ALA A 197 -13.87 5.72 16.26
CA ALA A 197 -14.75 4.81 15.55
C ALA A 197 -15.06 3.55 16.37
N ALA A 198 -14.06 2.99 17.06
CA ALA A 198 -14.22 1.83 17.94
C ALA A 198 -15.14 2.11 19.13
N VAL A 199 -14.95 3.24 19.81
CA VAL A 199 -15.80 3.67 20.94
C VAL A 199 -17.24 3.88 20.46
N GLY A 200 -17.42 4.53 19.32
CA GLY A 200 -18.75 4.74 18.75
C GLY A 200 -19.43 3.44 18.34
N HIS A 201 -18.69 2.50 17.74
CA HIS A 201 -19.18 1.15 17.43
C HIS A 201 -19.68 0.43 18.69
N ALA A 202 -18.86 0.39 19.75
CA ALA A 202 -19.24 -0.22 21.02
C ALA A 202 -20.51 0.43 21.61
N GLY A 203 -20.59 1.76 21.58
CA GLY A 203 -21.76 2.50 22.07
C GLY A 203 -23.06 2.20 21.32
N ILE A 204 -22.99 2.01 20.00
CA ILE A 204 -24.15 1.64 19.17
C ILE A 204 -24.59 0.20 19.50
N ARG A 205 -23.66 -0.75 19.56
CA ARG A 205 -23.94 -2.16 19.89
C ARG A 205 -24.56 -2.35 21.28
N VAL A 206 -24.12 -1.56 22.27
CA VAL A 206 -24.72 -1.60 23.62
C VAL A 206 -26.16 -1.09 23.60
N ARG A 207 -26.49 -0.09 22.77
CA ARG A 207 -27.87 0.40 22.65
C ARG A 207 -28.80 -0.62 21.99
N GLU A 208 -28.31 -1.35 20.99
CA GLU A 208 -29.06 -2.41 20.29
C GLU A 208 -29.32 -3.65 21.16
N THR A 209 -28.54 -3.86 22.23
CA THR A 209 -28.70 -5.00 23.14
C THR A 209 -29.55 -4.70 24.37
N VAL A 210 -29.72 -3.42 24.70
CA VAL A 210 -30.47 -2.94 25.89
C VAL A 210 -31.83 -2.36 25.52
N GLY A 211 -32.04 -1.95 24.26
CA GLY A 211 -33.32 -1.46 23.72
C GLY A 211 -34.12 -2.56 23.04
#